data_AF-K9TEZ5-F1
#
_entry.id   AF-K9TEZ5-F1
#
_cell.length_a   1.000
_cell.length_b   1.000
_cell.length_c   1.000
_cell.angle_alpha   90.00
_cell.angle_beta   90.00
_cell.angle_gamma   90.00
#
_symmetry.space_group_name_H-M   'P 1'
#
loop_
_entity.id
_entity.type
_entity.pdbx_description
1 polymer ?
#
loop_
_entity_poly.entity_id
_entity_poly.type
_entity_poly.pdbx_seq_one_letter_code
_entity_poly.pdbx_strand_id
1 'polypeptide(L)'
;MLYSKLSTVQNRAVMSPEEASAPEHPLQAHLNLPLPSPEQATIAEIHRIQLRDRIPGLVKRLLPFDGELTWEYWWAVPGRMLLPEDMELLNRDRHRVETILSKLIWLFGGYYFEQTSPREGELQPLHEWQQIVQRANHLGFNQYLLDIDYLPIAIKPYNIPQTTLTDLPSECIAESVAVEPAHWHIEFFQLKPISGGYDIEEPKPLCSCQIWTGKPFLRSCQTEDCAVRYDLWISKPLDITIPPWRYQPEEILDEFNSLTSEVFQ
;
A
#
# COMPACT_ATOMS: atom_id res chain seq x y z
N MET A 1 -13.70 33.02 -16.09
CA MET A 1 -14.04 31.58 -16.10
C MET A 1 -12.87 30.63 -16.41
N LEU A 2 -11.86 31.01 -17.20
CA LEU A 2 -10.68 30.15 -17.46
C LEU A 2 -9.73 30.04 -16.26
N TYR A 3 -9.43 31.17 -15.60
CA TYR A 3 -8.56 31.20 -14.42
C TYR A 3 -9.07 30.38 -13.23
N SER A 4 -10.39 30.37 -12.99
CA SER A 4 -10.98 29.57 -11.92
C SER A 4 -10.94 28.06 -12.21
N LYS A 5 -11.00 27.65 -13.49
CA LYS A 5 -10.84 26.25 -13.88
C LYS A 5 -9.39 25.79 -13.75
N LEU A 6 -8.43 26.64 -14.13
CA LEU A 6 -6.99 26.36 -14.00
C LEU A 6 -6.56 26.24 -12.53
N SER A 7 -7.03 27.14 -11.65
CA SER A 7 -6.74 27.05 -10.21
C SER A 7 -7.36 25.79 -9.57
N THR A 8 -8.54 25.38 -10.03
CA THR A 8 -9.20 24.15 -9.56
C THR A 8 -8.45 22.89 -10.00
N VAL A 9 -7.87 22.89 -11.21
CA VAL A 9 -7.04 21.77 -11.71
C VAL A 9 -5.69 21.70 -10.99
N GLN A 10 -5.02 22.84 -10.79
CA GLN A 10 -3.75 22.89 -10.04
C GLN A 10 -3.90 22.41 -8.60
N ASN A 11 -4.96 22.83 -7.90
CA ASN A 11 -5.22 22.40 -6.52
C ASN A 11 -5.58 20.91 -6.41
N ARG A 12 -6.08 20.29 -7.48
CA ARG A 12 -6.45 18.85 -7.49
C ARG A 12 -5.30 17.92 -7.89
N ALA A 13 -4.28 18.42 -8.59
CA ALA A 13 -3.19 17.60 -9.12
C ALA A 13 -1.91 17.64 -8.28
N VAL A 14 -1.70 18.69 -7.47
CA VAL A 14 -0.44 18.92 -6.75
C VAL A 14 -0.61 18.62 -5.27
N MET A 15 0.36 17.90 -4.70
CA MET A 15 0.46 17.70 -3.25
C MET A 15 1.28 18.84 -2.62
N SER A 16 0.77 19.42 -1.53
CA SER A 16 1.54 20.41 -0.76
C SER A 16 2.52 19.71 0.20
N PRO A 17 3.62 20.37 0.62
CA PRO A 17 4.53 19.82 1.63
C PRO A 17 3.84 19.52 2.97
N GLU A 18 2.82 20.32 3.31
CA GLU A 18 2.02 20.15 4.52
C GLU A 18 1.16 18.89 4.45
N GLU A 19 0.57 18.61 3.29
CA GLU A 19 -0.18 17.37 3.04
C GLU A 19 0.75 16.15 3.06
N ALA A 20 1.99 16.30 2.57
CA ALA A 20 2.96 15.20 2.50
C ALA A 20 3.44 14.72 3.88
N SER A 21 3.31 15.54 4.94
CA SER A 21 3.86 15.23 6.26
C SER A 21 2.79 14.67 7.19
N ALA A 22 3.05 13.51 7.81
CA ALA A 22 2.12 12.90 8.76
C ALA A 22 2.27 13.55 10.13
N PRO A 23 1.16 13.79 10.85
CA PRO A 23 1.20 14.37 12.19
C PRO A 23 2.01 13.49 13.14
N GLU A 24 2.59 14.12 14.16
CA GLU A 24 3.36 13.41 15.19
C GLU A 24 2.48 12.49 16.04
N HIS A 25 3.06 11.37 16.47
CA HIS A 25 2.41 10.42 17.36
C HIS A 25 2.41 10.95 18.81
N PRO A 26 1.30 10.89 19.57
CA PRO A 26 1.28 11.29 20.98
C PRO A 26 2.32 10.56 21.85
N LEU A 27 2.62 9.32 21.48
CA LEU A 27 3.61 8.44 22.11
C LEU A 27 4.93 8.39 21.33
N GLN A 28 5.37 9.50 20.74
CA GLN A 28 6.58 9.56 19.89
C GLN A 28 7.83 8.95 20.56
N ALA A 29 8.01 9.20 21.86
CA ALA A 29 9.14 8.68 22.63
C ALA A 29 9.13 7.15 22.77
N HIS A 30 7.99 6.50 22.53
CA HIS A 30 7.79 5.07 22.73
C HIS A 30 7.83 4.26 21.43
N LEU A 31 7.84 4.92 20.26
CA LEU A 31 7.82 4.25 18.95
C LEU A 31 9.00 3.30 18.74
N ASN A 32 10.15 3.61 19.35
CA ASN A 32 11.39 2.85 19.21
C ASN A 32 11.61 1.85 20.37
N LEU A 33 10.65 1.71 21.29
CA LEU A 33 10.77 0.73 22.35
C LEU A 33 10.68 -0.69 21.75
N PRO A 34 11.51 -1.62 22.23
CA PRO A 34 11.59 -2.96 21.65
C PRO A 34 10.30 -3.73 21.93
N LEU A 35 9.83 -4.45 20.91
CA LEU A 35 8.71 -5.38 21.01
C LEU A 35 9.16 -6.73 20.43
N PRO A 36 8.91 -7.86 21.13
CA PRO A 36 9.28 -9.17 20.59
C PRO A 36 8.47 -9.45 19.32
N SER A 37 9.10 -10.17 18.39
CA SER A 37 8.44 -10.63 17.17
C SER A 37 7.46 -11.79 17.45
N PRO A 38 6.48 -12.04 16.56
CA PRO A 38 5.57 -13.18 16.68
C PRO A 38 6.27 -14.55 16.75
N GLU A 39 7.50 -14.67 16.25
CA GLU A 39 8.33 -15.87 16.37
C GLU A 39 8.91 -16.06 17.78
N GLN A 40 9.02 -14.97 18.56
CA GLN A 40 9.66 -14.94 19.87
C GLN A 40 8.65 -14.94 21.03
N ALA A 41 7.45 -14.43 20.82
CA ALA A 41 6.42 -14.30 21.85
C ALA A 41 5.01 -14.51 21.28
N THR A 42 4.09 -14.91 22.14
CA THR A 42 2.67 -15.00 21.75
C THR A 42 2.08 -13.60 21.55
N ILE A 43 1.05 -13.47 20.71
CA ILE A 43 0.32 -12.21 20.49
C ILE A 43 -0.18 -11.63 21.83
N ALA A 44 -0.69 -12.48 22.73
CA ALA A 44 -1.14 -12.04 24.06
C ALA A 44 0.00 -11.44 24.90
N GLU A 45 1.21 -11.99 24.82
CA GLU A 45 2.38 -11.44 25.50
C GLU A 45 2.84 -10.12 24.88
N ILE A 46 2.85 -10.04 23.54
CA ILE A 46 3.13 -8.80 22.79
C ILE A 46 2.17 -7.69 23.25
N HIS A 47 0.87 -7.98 23.29
CA HIS A 47 -0.16 -7.03 23.72
C HIS A 47 0.04 -6.59 25.17
N ARG A 48 0.40 -7.52 26.06
CA ARG A 48 0.68 -7.20 27.47
C ARG A 48 1.86 -6.23 27.60
N ILE A 49 2.92 -6.42 26.81
CA ILE A 49 4.08 -5.52 26.78
C ILE A 49 3.66 -4.15 26.21
N GLN A 50 2.93 -4.13 25.09
CA GLN A 50 2.43 -2.89 24.48
C GLN A 50 1.60 -2.06 25.46
N LEU A 51 0.70 -2.68 26.22
CA LEU A 51 -0.13 -1.99 27.22
C LEU A 51 0.69 -1.47 28.40
N ARG A 52 1.62 -2.28 28.92
CA ARG A 52 2.48 -1.92 30.07
C ARG A 52 3.38 -0.73 29.73
N ASP A 53 4.06 -0.81 28.59
CA ASP A 53 5.09 0.15 28.18
C ASP A 53 4.56 1.23 27.25
N ARG A 54 3.28 1.13 26.88
CA ARG A 54 2.58 2.08 26.01
C ARG A 54 3.29 2.20 24.66
N ILE A 55 3.58 1.06 24.05
CA ILE A 55 4.27 0.95 22.75
C ILE A 55 3.20 0.97 21.64
N PRO A 56 3.24 1.95 20.72
CA PRO A 56 2.28 2.04 19.62
C PRO A 56 2.27 0.80 18.72
N GLY A 57 1.09 0.45 18.23
CA GLY A 57 0.90 -0.52 17.15
C GLY A 57 1.14 0.07 15.76
N LEU A 58 1.50 1.35 15.68
CA LEU A 58 1.73 2.09 14.46
C LEU A 58 3.21 2.33 14.17
N VAL A 59 3.55 2.37 12.89
CA VAL A 59 4.82 2.92 12.41
C VAL A 59 4.56 3.88 11.26
N LYS A 60 5.42 4.88 11.11
CA LYS A 60 5.34 5.81 10.00
C LYS A 60 6.01 5.20 8.77
N ARG A 61 5.33 5.22 7.63
CA ARG A 61 5.83 4.80 6.32
C ARG A 61 5.90 5.99 5.36
N LEU A 62 6.82 5.90 4.43
CA LEU A 62 7.01 6.85 3.33
C LEU A 62 6.57 6.18 2.03
N LEU A 63 5.63 6.82 1.33
CA LEU A 63 5.12 6.36 0.05
C LEU A 63 5.55 7.33 -1.05
N PRO A 64 6.13 6.83 -2.14
CA PRO A 64 6.35 7.64 -3.33
C PRO A 64 5.04 8.23 -3.85
N PHE A 65 5.09 9.50 -4.24
CA PHE A 65 4.07 10.15 -5.06
C PHE A 65 4.52 10.21 -6.53
N ASP A 66 5.80 10.56 -6.72
CA ASP A 66 6.52 10.50 -7.99
C ASP A 66 8.00 10.14 -7.74
N GLY A 67 8.88 10.42 -8.71
CA GLY A 67 10.32 10.14 -8.58
C GLY A 67 11.08 11.06 -7.63
N GLU A 68 10.50 12.16 -7.17
CA GLU A 68 11.14 13.18 -6.33
C GLU A 68 10.41 13.41 -5.00
N LEU A 69 9.10 13.13 -4.97
CA LEU A 69 8.22 13.41 -3.85
C LEU A 69 7.75 12.12 -3.17
N THR A 70 7.79 12.15 -1.84
CA THR A 70 7.20 11.12 -0.98
C THR A 70 6.24 11.76 0.01
N TRP A 71 5.30 10.99 0.51
CA TRP A 71 4.38 11.39 1.57
C TRP A 71 4.35 10.36 2.69
N GLU A 72 4.03 10.82 3.89
CA GLU A 72 4.03 10.01 5.10
C GLU A 72 2.62 9.54 5.44
N TYR A 73 2.50 8.31 5.94
CA TYR A 73 1.28 7.81 6.57
C TYR A 73 1.60 6.89 7.75
N TRP A 74 0.63 6.70 8.63
CA TRP A 74 0.73 5.78 9.76
C TRP A 74 0.16 4.42 9.37
N TRP A 75 1.02 3.40 9.42
CA TRP A 75 0.69 2.01 9.11
C TRP A 75 0.48 1.19 10.37
N ALA A 76 -0.59 0.41 10.40
CA ALA A 76 -0.88 -0.55 11.45
C ALA A 76 -0.05 -1.82 11.25
N VAL A 77 0.89 -2.08 12.16
CA VAL A 77 1.79 -3.22 12.05
C VAL A 77 1.01 -4.51 12.36
N PRO A 78 0.98 -5.50 11.46
CA PRO A 78 0.33 -6.78 11.72
C PRO A 78 0.83 -7.44 13.00
N GLY A 79 -0.10 -8.00 13.78
CA GLY A 79 0.20 -8.67 15.06
C GLY A 79 0.47 -7.72 16.23
N ARG A 80 0.33 -6.40 16.04
CA ARG A 80 0.34 -5.43 17.12
C ARG A 80 -1.06 -4.92 17.39
N MET A 81 -1.38 -4.72 18.67
CA MET A 81 -2.58 -4.00 19.10
C MET A 81 -2.42 -2.51 18.79
N LEU A 82 -3.49 -1.88 18.33
CA LEU A 82 -3.63 -0.43 18.27
C LEU A 82 -4.14 0.12 19.61
N LEU A 83 -3.37 1.00 20.21
CA LEU A 83 -3.74 1.71 21.43
C LEU A 83 -4.81 2.79 21.16
N PRO A 84 -5.52 3.27 22.18
CA PRO A 84 -6.46 4.39 22.02
C PRO A 84 -5.82 5.63 21.38
N GLU A 85 -4.56 5.92 21.69
CA GLU A 85 -3.79 7.04 21.12
C GLU A 85 -3.52 6.84 19.62
N ASP A 86 -3.25 5.59 19.22
CA ASP A 86 -3.05 5.21 17.83
C ASP A 86 -4.35 5.50 17.05
N MET A 87 -5.49 5.14 17.62
CA MET A 87 -6.80 5.36 17.01
C MET A 87 -7.18 6.83 16.90
N GLU A 88 -6.90 7.63 17.93
CA GLU A 88 -7.11 9.08 17.90
C GLU A 88 -6.30 9.73 16.77
N LEU A 89 -5.03 9.32 16.64
CA LEU A 89 -4.15 9.79 15.58
C LEU A 89 -4.68 9.43 14.19
N LEU A 90 -5.02 8.17 13.95
CA LEU A 90 -5.54 7.71 12.65
C LEU A 90 -6.84 8.44 12.28
N ASN A 91 -7.74 8.65 13.24
CA ASN A 91 -8.99 9.36 13.00
C ASN A 91 -8.77 10.84 12.64
N ARG A 92 -7.81 11.50 13.30
CA ARG A 92 -7.43 12.89 13.00
C ARG A 92 -6.75 13.01 11.64
N ASP A 93 -5.90 12.04 11.29
CA ASP A 93 -5.10 12.06 10.06
C ASP A 93 -5.84 11.56 8.81
N ARG A 94 -6.95 10.82 9.01
CA ARG A 94 -7.77 10.24 7.94
C ARG A 94 -8.07 11.24 6.81
N HIS A 95 -8.49 12.46 7.15
CA HIS A 95 -8.86 13.45 6.14
C HIS A 95 -7.69 13.82 5.21
N ARG A 96 -6.46 13.94 5.75
CA ARG A 96 -5.26 14.23 4.96
C ARG A 96 -4.96 13.08 4.01
N VAL A 97 -4.95 11.85 4.52
CA VAL A 97 -4.70 10.64 3.71
C VAL A 97 -5.75 10.50 2.60
N GLU A 98 -7.04 10.62 2.92
CA GLU A 98 -8.11 10.55 1.93
C GLU A 98 -8.04 11.68 0.89
N THR A 99 -7.53 12.85 1.27
CA THR A 99 -7.31 13.97 0.33
C THR A 99 -6.22 13.62 -0.68
N ILE A 100 -5.10 13.03 -0.23
CA ILE A 100 -4.02 12.57 -1.12
C ILE A 100 -4.55 11.48 -2.07
N LEU A 101 -5.27 10.49 -1.54
CA LEU A 101 -5.87 9.43 -2.36
C LEU A 101 -6.89 9.98 -3.35
N SER A 102 -7.70 10.96 -2.96
CA SER A 102 -8.63 11.64 -3.87
C SER A 102 -7.92 12.30 -5.05
N LYS A 103 -6.75 12.92 -4.83
CA LYS A 103 -5.94 13.51 -5.91
C LYS A 103 -5.38 12.44 -6.83
N LEU A 104 -4.81 11.38 -6.28
CA LEU A 104 -4.26 10.25 -7.04
C LEU A 104 -5.32 9.57 -7.89
N ILE A 105 -6.50 9.31 -7.33
CA ILE A 105 -7.63 8.68 -8.03
C ILE A 105 -8.22 9.59 -9.09
N TRP A 106 -8.35 10.88 -8.80
CA TRP A 106 -8.79 11.84 -9.81
C TRP A 106 -7.86 11.83 -11.03
N LEU A 107 -6.54 11.74 -10.78
CA LEU A 107 -5.51 11.77 -11.82
C LEU A 107 -5.41 10.46 -12.61
N PHE A 108 -5.30 9.33 -11.93
CA PHE A 108 -4.97 8.02 -12.53
C PHE A 108 -6.15 7.06 -12.63
N GLY A 109 -7.22 7.32 -11.88
CA GLY A 109 -8.30 6.37 -11.67
C GLY A 109 -7.96 5.33 -10.60
N GLY A 110 -8.99 4.91 -9.86
CA GLY A 110 -8.93 3.81 -8.89
C GLY A 110 -9.69 2.60 -9.40
N TYR A 111 -9.03 1.45 -9.43
CA TYR A 111 -9.59 0.15 -9.81
C TYR A 111 -9.98 -0.59 -8.53
N TYR A 112 -11.28 -0.79 -8.32
CA TYR A 112 -11.81 -1.40 -7.11
C TYR A 112 -11.92 -2.92 -7.24
N PHE A 113 -11.43 -3.64 -6.23
CA PHE A 113 -11.42 -5.10 -6.17
C PHE A 113 -12.17 -5.59 -4.93
N GLU A 114 -13.06 -6.55 -5.17
CA GLU A 114 -13.78 -7.35 -4.19
C GLU A 114 -13.70 -8.83 -4.59
N GLN A 115 -14.16 -9.75 -3.74
CA GLN A 115 -14.08 -11.20 -4.00
C GLN A 115 -14.66 -11.63 -5.36
N THR A 116 -15.65 -10.89 -5.87
CA THR A 116 -16.37 -11.15 -7.12
C THR A 116 -15.88 -10.33 -8.31
N SER A 117 -14.84 -9.51 -8.15
CA SER A 117 -14.37 -8.63 -9.22
C SER A 117 -13.90 -9.42 -10.44
N PRO A 118 -14.20 -8.93 -11.66
CA PRO A 118 -13.58 -9.44 -12.87
C PRO A 118 -12.06 -9.38 -12.74
N ARG A 119 -11.42 -10.51 -13.03
CA ARG A 119 -9.95 -10.62 -13.10
C ARG A 119 -9.38 -10.01 -14.38
N GLU A 120 -10.25 -9.78 -15.35
CA GLU A 120 -9.90 -9.29 -16.68
C GLU A 120 -9.86 -7.76 -16.72
N GLY A 121 -9.13 -7.22 -17.70
CA GLY A 121 -8.95 -5.77 -17.93
C GLY A 121 -10.22 -4.97 -18.25
N GLU A 122 -11.40 -5.52 -17.97
CA GLU A 122 -12.72 -4.90 -18.13
C GLU A 122 -13.05 -3.89 -17.02
N LEU A 123 -12.28 -3.90 -15.92
CA LEU A 123 -12.46 -2.97 -14.81
C LEU A 123 -12.39 -1.52 -15.29
N GLN A 124 -13.47 -0.77 -15.05
CA GLN A 124 -13.51 0.67 -15.32
C GLN A 124 -12.95 1.44 -14.12
N PRO A 125 -12.05 2.42 -14.36
CA PRO A 125 -11.52 3.24 -13.28
C PRO A 125 -12.62 4.15 -12.71
N LEU A 126 -12.61 4.28 -11.39
CA LEU A 126 -13.36 5.30 -10.66
C LEU A 126 -12.48 6.53 -10.50
N HIS A 127 -13.00 7.74 -10.71
CA HIS A 127 -12.22 8.99 -10.62
C HIS A 127 -12.55 9.84 -9.39
N GLU A 128 -13.37 9.32 -8.48
CA GLU A 128 -13.76 9.99 -7.26
C GLU A 128 -13.57 9.02 -6.09
N TRP A 129 -12.69 9.35 -5.14
CA TRP A 129 -12.41 8.52 -3.96
C TRP A 129 -13.68 8.14 -3.19
N GLN A 130 -14.65 9.06 -3.12
CA GLN A 130 -15.89 8.79 -2.40
C GLN A 130 -16.73 7.66 -3.01
N GLN A 131 -16.57 7.35 -4.30
CA GLN A 131 -17.21 6.17 -4.89
C GLN A 131 -16.57 4.87 -4.36
N ILE A 132 -15.25 4.88 -4.11
CA ILE A 132 -14.50 3.76 -3.53
C ILE A 132 -14.94 3.55 -2.07
N VAL A 133 -14.96 4.62 -1.28
CA VAL A 133 -15.42 4.58 0.11
C VAL A 133 -16.87 4.10 0.21
N GLN A 134 -17.74 4.58 -0.68
CA GLN A 134 -19.13 4.10 -0.75
C GLN A 134 -19.18 2.59 -1.00
N ARG A 135 -18.42 2.05 -1.96
CA ARG A 135 -18.38 0.59 -2.20
C ARG A 135 -17.89 -0.18 -0.98
N ALA A 136 -16.82 0.27 -0.33
CA ALA A 136 -16.32 -0.34 0.89
C ALA A 136 -17.39 -0.34 2.01
N ASN A 137 -18.10 0.78 2.20
CA ASN A 137 -19.20 0.87 3.18
C ASN A 137 -20.34 -0.11 2.89
N HIS A 138 -20.70 -0.34 1.61
CA HIS A 138 -21.72 -1.34 1.26
C HIS A 138 -21.30 -2.78 1.60
N LEU A 139 -19.99 -3.04 1.66
CA LEU A 139 -19.42 -4.31 2.14
C LEU A 139 -19.24 -4.35 3.67
N GLY A 140 -19.74 -3.34 4.40
CA GLY A 140 -19.72 -3.29 5.86
C GLY A 140 -18.52 -2.54 6.46
N PHE A 141 -17.60 -2.02 5.66
CA PHE A 141 -16.42 -1.28 6.13
C PHE A 141 -16.76 0.16 6.56
N ASN A 142 -17.69 0.34 7.50
CA ASN A 142 -18.11 1.66 7.98
C ASN A 142 -17.08 2.34 8.89
N GLN A 143 -16.25 1.55 9.57
CA GLN A 143 -15.12 1.99 10.38
C GLN A 143 -13.89 1.23 9.91
N TYR A 144 -13.21 1.81 8.92
CA TYR A 144 -12.08 1.15 8.27
C TYR A 144 -10.75 1.82 8.62
N LEU A 145 -9.69 1.03 8.59
CA LEU A 145 -8.33 1.51 8.39
C LEU A 145 -7.90 1.28 6.95
N LEU A 146 -6.94 2.08 6.52
CA LEU A 146 -6.29 1.93 5.22
C LEU A 146 -4.89 1.38 5.44
N ASP A 147 -4.56 0.35 4.68
CA ASP A 147 -3.17 -0.01 4.43
C ASP A 147 -2.84 0.30 2.98
N ILE A 148 -1.67 0.86 2.76
CA ILE A 148 -1.30 1.47 1.50
C ILE A 148 0.13 1.04 1.19
N ASP A 149 0.26 0.20 0.17
CA ASP A 149 1.54 -0.19 -0.38
C ASP A 149 1.80 0.56 -1.67
N TYR A 150 3.06 0.97 -1.87
CA TYR A 150 3.54 1.37 -3.19
C TYR A 150 4.30 0.21 -3.81
N LEU A 151 3.90 -0.18 -5.01
CA LEU A 151 4.51 -1.23 -5.79
C LEU A 151 5.23 -0.59 -6.98
N PRO A 152 6.57 -0.67 -7.05
CA PRO A 152 7.32 -0.11 -8.17
C PRO A 152 7.12 -0.94 -9.44
N ILE A 153 7.57 -0.39 -10.57
CA ILE A 153 7.52 -1.08 -11.87
C ILE A 153 8.19 -2.46 -11.79
N ALA A 154 7.53 -3.48 -12.36
CA ALA A 154 8.04 -4.83 -12.44
C ALA A 154 7.86 -5.41 -13.86
N ILE A 155 8.89 -6.12 -14.32
CA ILE A 155 8.87 -6.87 -15.58
C ILE A 155 9.40 -8.27 -15.26
N LYS A 156 8.57 -9.30 -15.39
CA LYS A 156 8.93 -10.67 -15.00
C LYS A 156 8.35 -11.71 -15.97
N PRO A 157 9.02 -12.86 -16.13
CA PRO A 157 8.38 -14.03 -16.74
C PRO A 157 7.11 -14.37 -15.98
N TYR A 158 6.01 -14.58 -16.70
CA TYR A 158 4.72 -14.89 -16.11
C TYR A 158 4.54 -16.40 -16.06
N ASN A 159 4.77 -16.96 -14.86
CA ASN A 159 4.80 -18.40 -14.63
C ASN A 159 3.63 -18.87 -13.75
N ILE A 160 2.46 -18.23 -13.86
CA ILE A 160 1.29 -18.67 -13.09
C ILE A 160 0.78 -20.00 -13.70
N PRO A 161 0.58 -21.06 -12.89
CA PRO A 161 0.06 -22.33 -13.38
C PRO A 161 -1.27 -22.14 -14.14
N GLN A 162 -1.38 -22.75 -15.33
CA GLN A 162 -2.55 -22.66 -16.23
C GLN A 162 -3.89 -23.02 -15.54
N THR A 163 -3.88 -23.71 -14.40
CA THR A 163 -5.07 -24.13 -13.65
C THR A 163 -5.89 -22.98 -13.04
N THR A 164 -5.33 -21.76 -12.95
CA THR A 164 -6.04 -20.60 -12.38
C THR A 164 -6.55 -19.61 -13.43
N LEU A 165 -6.33 -19.88 -14.72
CA LEU A 165 -6.65 -19.00 -15.84
C LEU A 165 -7.58 -19.75 -16.81
N THR A 166 -8.88 -19.56 -16.64
CA THR A 166 -9.91 -20.24 -17.44
C THR A 166 -10.14 -19.62 -18.82
N ASP A 167 -9.61 -18.41 -19.06
CA ASP A 167 -10.14 -17.55 -20.13
C ASP A 167 -9.11 -17.13 -21.19
N LEU A 168 -7.85 -17.58 -21.09
CA LEU A 168 -6.85 -17.42 -22.15
C LEU A 168 -6.53 -18.77 -22.80
N PRO A 169 -6.30 -18.81 -24.12
CA PRO A 169 -5.72 -19.98 -24.76
C PRO A 169 -4.43 -20.38 -24.02
N SER A 170 -4.30 -21.66 -23.67
CA SER A 170 -3.15 -22.22 -22.96
C SER A 170 -1.80 -21.89 -23.63
N GLU A 171 -1.83 -21.65 -24.94
CA GLU A 171 -0.70 -21.24 -25.78
C GLU A 171 -0.23 -19.79 -25.52
N CYS A 172 -1.11 -18.88 -25.08
CA CYS A 172 -0.75 -17.48 -24.78
C CYS A 172 -0.10 -17.31 -23.40
N ILE A 173 -0.32 -18.22 -22.46
CA ILE A 173 0.21 -18.11 -21.07
C ILE A 173 1.61 -18.73 -20.97
N ALA A 174 1.90 -19.76 -21.75
CA ALA A 174 3.24 -20.35 -21.82
C ALA A 174 4.22 -19.29 -22.40
N GLU A 175 5.29 -19.00 -21.66
CA GLU A 175 6.32 -18.04 -22.10
C GLU A 175 5.81 -16.61 -22.33
N SER A 176 4.94 -16.11 -21.45
CA SER A 176 4.59 -14.68 -21.44
C SER A 176 5.50 -13.86 -20.51
N VAL A 177 5.66 -12.57 -20.82
CA VAL A 177 6.24 -11.56 -19.92
C VAL A 177 5.12 -10.69 -19.39
N ALA A 178 5.02 -10.58 -18.07
CA ALA A 178 4.12 -9.66 -17.40
C ALA A 178 4.85 -8.34 -17.10
N VAL A 179 4.15 -7.24 -17.33
CA VAL A 179 4.61 -5.87 -17.06
C VAL A 179 3.59 -5.19 -16.18
N GLU A 180 4.03 -4.78 -15.00
CA GLU A 180 3.26 -3.98 -14.05
C GLU A 180 3.90 -2.60 -13.93
N PRO A 181 3.22 -1.54 -14.39
CA PRO A 181 3.58 -0.17 -14.04
C PRO A 181 3.55 0.03 -12.52
N ALA A 182 4.21 1.09 -12.07
CA ALA A 182 4.13 1.47 -10.67
C ALA A 182 2.66 1.74 -10.28
N HIS A 183 2.27 1.33 -9.08
CA HIS A 183 0.92 1.53 -8.59
C HIS A 183 0.87 1.60 -7.07
N TRP A 184 -0.20 2.17 -6.55
CA TRP A 184 -0.54 2.09 -5.14
C TRP A 184 -1.62 1.03 -4.97
N HIS A 185 -1.46 0.15 -3.97
CA HIS A 185 -2.48 -0.79 -3.54
C HIS A 185 -2.99 -0.35 -2.17
N ILE A 186 -4.30 -0.15 -2.08
CA ILE A 186 -4.99 0.33 -0.88
C ILE A 186 -5.93 -0.76 -0.40
N GLU A 187 -5.70 -1.28 0.80
CA GLU A 187 -6.58 -2.25 1.45
C GLU A 187 -7.41 -1.60 2.55
N PHE A 188 -8.68 -2.01 2.63
CA PHE A 188 -9.57 -1.62 3.70
C PHE A 188 -9.59 -2.71 4.76
N PHE A 189 -9.36 -2.34 6.02
CA PHE A 189 -9.42 -3.27 7.16
C PHE A 189 -10.48 -2.85 8.15
N GLN A 190 -11.14 -3.82 8.77
CA GLN A 190 -12.00 -3.59 9.94
C GLN A 190 -11.20 -3.75 11.22
N LEU A 191 -11.64 -3.04 12.25
CA LEU A 191 -11.07 -3.12 13.58
C LEU A 191 -12.01 -3.83 14.53
N LYS A 192 -11.44 -4.74 15.30
CA LYS A 192 -12.12 -5.44 16.38
C LYS A 192 -11.68 -4.87 17.72
N PRO A 193 -12.60 -4.37 18.56
CA PRO A 193 -12.25 -3.92 19.90
C PRO A 193 -11.80 -5.11 20.76
N ILE A 194 -10.74 -4.91 21.52
CA ILE A 194 -10.19 -5.87 22.49
C ILE A 194 -9.87 -5.19 23.81
N SER A 195 -9.46 -5.97 24.82
CA SER A 195 -9.10 -5.38 26.12
C SER A 195 -7.89 -4.46 25.96
N GLY A 196 -8.09 -3.16 26.22
CA GLY A 196 -7.04 -2.15 26.19
C GLY A 196 -6.76 -1.50 24.82
N GLY A 197 -7.43 -1.93 23.74
CA GLY A 197 -7.18 -1.40 22.41
C GLY A 197 -8.00 -2.06 21.31
N TYR A 198 -7.43 -2.13 20.11
CA TYR A 198 -8.07 -2.65 18.90
C TYR A 198 -7.09 -3.54 18.13
N ASP A 199 -7.61 -4.60 17.53
CA ASP A 199 -6.87 -5.42 16.57
C ASP A 199 -7.47 -5.28 15.18
N ILE A 200 -6.67 -5.56 14.15
CA ILE A 200 -7.17 -5.79 12.80
C ILE A 200 -8.00 -7.09 12.81
N GLU A 201 -9.20 -7.03 12.27
CA GLU A 201 -10.08 -8.20 12.15
C GLU A 201 -9.56 -9.19 11.10
N GLU A 202 -9.43 -10.45 11.50
CA GLU A 202 -9.00 -11.56 10.65
C GLU A 202 -10.08 -12.67 10.62
N PRO A 203 -10.33 -13.33 9.47
CA PRO A 203 -9.68 -13.09 8.18
C PRO A 203 -10.18 -11.81 7.49
N LYS A 204 -9.26 -11.09 6.85
CA LYS A 204 -9.57 -9.89 6.07
C LYS A 204 -10.47 -10.21 4.87
N PRO A 205 -11.69 -9.64 4.76
CA PRO A 205 -12.44 -9.71 3.51
C PRO A 205 -11.67 -8.94 2.43
N LEU A 206 -11.59 -9.49 1.21
CA LEU A 206 -10.96 -8.78 0.10
C LEU A 206 -11.79 -7.53 -0.25
N CYS A 207 -11.23 -6.36 0.06
CA CYS A 207 -11.78 -5.06 -0.28
C CYS A 207 -10.59 -4.10 -0.48
N SER A 208 -10.27 -3.83 -1.75
CA SER A 208 -9.08 -3.03 -2.07
C SER A 208 -9.29 -2.15 -3.29
N CYS A 209 -8.41 -1.18 -3.44
CA CYS A 209 -8.33 -0.29 -4.59
C CYS A 209 -6.88 -0.24 -5.08
N GLN A 210 -6.66 -0.34 -6.39
CA GLN A 210 -5.36 -0.07 -6.98
C GLN A 210 -5.40 1.18 -7.85
N ILE A 211 -4.34 1.98 -7.78
CA ILE A 211 -4.18 3.21 -8.56
C ILE A 211 -2.95 3.02 -9.45
N TRP A 212 -3.17 2.81 -10.74
CA TRP A 212 -2.11 2.44 -11.68
C TRP A 212 -1.57 3.65 -12.46
N THR A 213 -0.25 3.79 -12.55
CA THR A 213 0.39 4.85 -13.37
C THR A 213 0.37 4.54 -14.87
N GLY A 214 -0.03 3.33 -15.25
CA GLY A 214 -0.16 2.89 -16.64
C GLY A 214 -1.00 1.61 -16.73
N LYS A 215 -1.16 1.05 -17.92
CA LYS A 215 -1.90 -0.21 -18.08
C LYS A 215 -0.97 -1.41 -17.87
N PRO A 216 -1.19 -2.26 -16.85
CA PRO A 216 -0.48 -3.52 -16.72
C PRO A 216 -0.90 -4.49 -17.83
N PHE A 217 0.06 -5.25 -18.34
CA PHE A 217 -0.18 -6.14 -19.46
C PHE A 217 0.68 -7.41 -19.42
N LEU A 218 0.15 -8.44 -20.06
CA LEU A 218 0.82 -9.68 -20.38
C LEU A 218 1.12 -9.66 -21.88
N ARG A 219 2.37 -9.93 -22.24
CA ARG A 219 2.82 -10.04 -23.63
C ARG A 219 3.37 -11.43 -23.89
N SER A 220 2.84 -12.09 -24.91
CA SER A 220 3.37 -13.38 -25.38
C SER A 220 4.77 -13.21 -25.94
N CYS A 221 5.69 -14.12 -25.65
CA CYS A 221 7.01 -14.13 -26.30
C CYS A 221 6.98 -14.84 -27.66
N GLN A 222 5.94 -15.63 -27.93
CA GLN A 222 5.80 -16.40 -29.16
C GLN A 222 4.91 -15.70 -30.20
N THR A 223 3.95 -14.90 -29.72
CA THR A 223 3.02 -14.14 -30.56
C THR A 223 3.18 -12.64 -30.28
N GLU A 224 2.73 -11.78 -31.20
CA GLU A 224 2.69 -10.32 -30.95
C GLU A 224 1.51 -9.91 -30.05
N ASP A 225 0.80 -10.88 -29.47
CA ASP A 225 -0.40 -10.65 -28.68
C ASP A 225 -0.09 -10.02 -27.32
N CYS A 226 -0.98 -9.14 -26.90
CA CYS A 226 -0.89 -8.42 -25.64
C CYS A 226 -2.28 -8.34 -24.99
N ALA A 227 -2.36 -8.64 -23.69
CA ALA A 227 -3.59 -8.59 -22.91
C ALA A 227 -3.40 -7.72 -21.67
N VAL A 228 -4.29 -6.75 -21.45
CA VAL A 228 -4.27 -5.89 -20.26
C VAL A 228 -4.86 -6.67 -19.07
N ARG A 229 -4.14 -6.67 -17.94
CA ARG A 229 -4.53 -7.41 -16.72
C ARG A 229 -4.10 -6.68 -15.46
N TYR A 230 -5.05 -6.37 -14.59
CA TYR A 230 -4.80 -5.64 -13.34
C TYR A 230 -4.58 -6.55 -12.12
N ASP A 231 -4.47 -7.86 -12.34
CA ASP A 231 -4.31 -8.88 -11.30
C ASP A 231 -3.04 -9.73 -11.50
N LEU A 232 -2.01 -9.16 -12.12
CA LEU A 232 -0.76 -9.88 -12.43
C LEU A 232 0.04 -10.21 -11.15
N TRP A 233 0.03 -9.31 -10.16
CA TRP A 233 0.68 -9.42 -8.85
C TRP A 233 2.15 -9.83 -8.92
N ILE A 234 2.90 -9.27 -9.87
CA ILE A 234 4.32 -9.61 -10.08
C ILE A 234 5.27 -8.66 -9.34
N SER A 235 4.86 -7.43 -9.08
CA SER A 235 5.58 -6.45 -8.27
C SER A 235 5.52 -6.81 -6.79
N LYS A 236 6.42 -6.22 -6.00
CA LYS A 236 6.48 -6.40 -4.55
C LYS A 236 6.39 -5.03 -3.89
N PRO A 237 5.73 -4.91 -2.71
CA PRO A 237 5.72 -3.67 -1.96
C PRO A 237 7.13 -3.14 -1.71
N LEU A 238 7.28 -1.82 -1.84
CA LEU A 238 8.49 -1.10 -1.48
C LEU A 238 8.34 -0.53 -0.07
N ASP A 239 8.94 -1.22 0.90
CA ASP A 239 8.83 -0.88 2.32
C ASP A 239 9.85 0.18 2.72
N ILE A 240 9.44 1.45 2.71
CA ILE A 240 10.26 2.57 3.16
C ILE A 240 9.74 3.07 4.51
N THR A 241 10.43 2.75 5.59
CA THR A 241 10.19 3.30 6.93
C THR A 241 11.21 4.38 7.31
N ILE A 242 12.32 4.47 6.57
CA ILE A 242 13.37 5.48 6.69
C ILE A 242 13.70 5.98 5.27
N PRO A 243 13.73 7.30 5.01
CA PRO A 243 14.01 7.80 3.66
C PRO A 243 15.41 7.37 3.20
N PRO A 244 15.57 6.84 1.98
CA PRO A 244 16.85 6.30 1.51
C PRO A 244 17.97 7.36 1.44
N TRP A 245 17.66 8.65 1.39
CA TRP A 245 18.64 9.74 1.44
C TRP A 245 19.07 10.14 2.87
N ARG A 246 18.57 9.48 3.92
CA ARG A 246 19.11 9.58 5.28
C ARG A 246 20.25 8.60 5.57
N TYR A 247 20.53 7.64 4.69
CA TYR A 247 21.78 6.93 4.73
C TYR A 247 22.89 7.93 4.41
N GLN A 248 23.80 8.15 5.37
CA GLN A 248 25.05 8.81 5.02
C GLN A 248 25.77 7.92 3.98
N PRO A 249 26.41 8.48 2.94
CA PRO A 249 27.07 7.71 1.88
C PRO A 249 28.06 6.66 2.40
N GLU A 250 28.55 6.82 3.62
CA GLU A 250 29.53 5.95 4.26
C GLU A 250 28.93 4.59 4.70
N GLU A 251 27.64 4.51 5.04
CA GLU A 251 27.01 3.25 5.48
C GLU A 251 26.64 2.31 4.32
N ILE A 252 26.40 2.85 3.13
CA ILE A 252 26.09 2.04 1.91
C ILE A 252 27.36 1.35 1.38
N LEU A 253 28.54 1.95 1.58
CA LEU A 253 29.81 1.38 1.12
C LEU A 253 30.25 0.17 1.97
N ASP A 254 29.91 0.14 3.26
CA ASP A 254 30.27 -0.98 4.13
C ASP A 254 29.41 -2.23 3.86
N GLU A 255 28.13 -2.08 3.52
CA GLU A 255 27.30 -3.21 3.09
C GLU A 255 27.67 -3.71 1.68
N PHE A 256 28.06 -2.83 0.75
CA PHE A 256 28.50 -3.26 -0.58
C PHE A 256 29.86 -3.97 -0.58
N ASN A 257 30.76 -3.58 0.33
CA ASN A 257 32.08 -4.23 0.48
C ASN A 257 32.00 -5.57 1.24
N SER A 258 31.01 -5.76 2.12
CA SER A 258 30.79 -7.07 2.76
C SER A 258 30.21 -8.10 1.78
N LEU A 259 29.30 -7.67 0.89
CA LEU A 259 28.70 -8.54 -0.13
C LEU A 259 29.65 -8.92 -1.27
N THR A 260 30.69 -8.12 -1.54
CA THR A 260 31.66 -8.41 -2.60
C THR A 260 32.85 -9.24 -2.13
N SER A 261 33.09 -9.34 -0.83
CA SER A 261 34.16 -10.18 -0.27
C SER A 261 33.76 -11.66 -0.08
N GLU A 262 32.45 -11.97 -0.01
CA GLU A 262 31.96 -13.37 0.03
C GLU A 262 31.80 -14.02 -1.36
N VAL A 263 31.85 -13.24 -2.46
CA VAL A 263 31.68 -13.77 -3.83
C VAL A 263 33.02 -14.13 -4.49
N PHE A 264 34.16 -13.82 -3.85
CA PHE A 264 35.50 -14.09 -4.37
C PHE A 264 36.44 -14.83 -3.39
N GLN A 265 35.91 -15.73 -2.55
CA GLN A 265 36.70 -16.76 -1.87
C GLN A 265 36.34 -18.16 -2.32
#